data_AF-A0A7C9J0T5-F1
#
_entry.id   AF-A0A7C9J0T5-F1
#
_cell.length_a   1.000
_cell.length_b   1.000
_cell.length_c   1.000
_cell.angle_alpha   90.00
_cell.angle_beta   90.00
_cell.angle_gamma   90.00
#
_symmetry.space_group_name_H-M   'P 1'
#
loop_
_entity.id
_entity.type
_entity.pdbx_description
1 polymer ?
#
loop_
_entity_poly.entity_id
_entity_poly.type
_entity_poly.pdbx_seq_one_letter_code
_entity_poly.pdbx_strand_id
1 'polypeptide(L)'
;MTLHLAAALDGAGWHPAAWRAEGASPDALFTAAYWTYLVQEAERGLLDFVTFEDTIRMRTCPGDEVTGPLDAMLLATATAPLTSRIGLVPAASGAAAAAGLAALDRAGPGRAGWHTSGELRPRLSGRPLVTTLAGPGLPVEVAARAADVVFVTPHDRREAAALAERARRTAPGVTVLADLVVFLDGSGQKERLDDLDGAAFDSDAHVYSGSATGLAHLILDWQAAGVDGFRLRPGVLPHDLRSITRHLVPALRARGAFRSAYPVGDLRERFTRRYARVS
;
A
#
# COMPACT_ATOMS: atom_id res chain seq x y z
N MET A 1 6.67 -18.55 -6.16
CA MET A 1 5.49 -17.70 -5.87
C MET A 1 5.75 -16.33 -6.47
N THR A 2 4.76 -15.73 -7.12
CA THR A 2 4.89 -14.38 -7.66
C THR A 2 4.80 -13.37 -6.52
N LEU A 3 5.76 -12.45 -6.43
CA LEU A 3 5.78 -11.38 -5.43
C LEU A 3 4.62 -10.40 -5.67
N HIS A 4 3.90 -10.03 -4.61
CA HIS A 4 2.90 -8.97 -4.66
C HIS A 4 3.48 -7.63 -4.20
N LEU A 5 3.14 -6.55 -4.89
CA LEU A 5 3.57 -5.20 -4.54
C LEU A 5 2.38 -4.23 -4.58
N ALA A 6 2.18 -3.51 -3.50
CA ALA A 6 1.22 -2.42 -3.38
C ALA A 6 1.90 -1.14 -2.91
N ALA A 7 1.22 0.00 -3.04
CA ALA A 7 1.68 1.26 -2.47
C ALA A 7 0.57 1.90 -1.62
N ALA A 8 0.92 2.38 -0.44
CA ALA A 8 0.02 3.16 0.40
C ALA A 8 0.22 4.65 0.12
N LEU A 9 -0.79 5.28 -0.48
CA LEU A 9 -0.75 6.68 -0.84
C LEU A 9 -1.32 7.52 0.30
N ASP A 10 -0.51 8.43 0.83
CA ASP A 10 -0.89 9.38 1.86
C ASP A 10 -0.26 10.74 1.57
N GLY A 11 -1.07 11.80 1.53
CA GLY A 11 -0.67 13.18 1.29
C GLY A 11 0.52 13.37 0.32
N ALA A 12 1.57 14.00 0.84
CA ALA A 12 2.84 14.21 0.15
C ALA A 12 3.86 13.07 0.36
N GLY A 13 3.46 11.98 1.02
CA GLY A 13 4.33 10.91 1.50
C GLY A 13 4.20 10.69 3.01
N TRP A 14 4.71 9.55 3.48
CA TRP A 14 4.57 9.10 4.87
C TRP A 14 5.48 9.85 5.87
N HIS A 15 6.43 10.64 5.39
CA HIS A 15 7.19 11.53 6.27
C HIS A 15 6.36 12.79 6.60
N PRO A 16 6.19 13.20 7.87
CA PRO A 16 5.35 14.35 8.23
C PRO A 16 5.76 15.68 7.58
N ALA A 17 7.06 15.86 7.31
CA ALA A 17 7.61 16.98 6.55
C ALA A 17 7.71 16.76 5.02
N ALA A 18 7.17 15.68 4.44
CA ALA A 18 7.32 15.37 3.01
C ALA A 18 6.78 16.48 2.09
N TRP A 19 5.77 17.23 2.54
CA TRP A 19 5.22 18.39 1.83
C TRP A 19 6.22 19.54 1.68
N ARG A 20 7.32 19.52 2.46
CA ARG A 20 8.45 20.46 2.38
C ARG A 20 9.63 19.92 1.58
N ALA A 21 9.54 18.69 1.06
CA ALA A 21 10.61 18.11 0.26
C ALA A 21 10.88 18.97 -0.98
N GLU A 22 12.12 18.93 -1.46
CA GLU A 22 12.50 19.61 -2.69
C GLU A 22 11.64 19.11 -3.88
N GLY A 23 10.97 20.04 -4.56
CA GLY A 23 10.05 19.73 -5.66
C GLY A 23 8.65 19.27 -5.24
N ALA A 24 8.34 19.26 -3.93
CA ALA A 24 6.98 19.08 -3.45
C ALA A 24 6.09 20.27 -3.86
N SER A 25 4.82 19.99 -4.13
CA SER A 25 3.80 21.00 -4.41
C SER A 25 2.61 20.76 -3.47
N PRO A 26 2.56 21.47 -2.33
CA PRO A 26 1.49 21.28 -1.34
C PRO A 26 0.09 21.51 -1.91
N ASP A 27 -0.07 22.51 -2.79
CA ASP A 27 -1.36 22.81 -3.42
C ASP A 27 -1.85 21.68 -4.33
N ALA A 28 -0.92 20.92 -4.94
CA ALA A 28 -1.27 19.81 -5.82
C ALA A 28 -1.98 18.67 -5.07
N LEU A 29 -1.74 18.52 -3.76
CA LEU A 29 -2.31 17.46 -2.92
C LEU A 29 -3.85 17.48 -2.91
N PHE A 30 -4.45 18.65 -3.15
CA PHE A 30 -5.89 18.86 -3.18
C PHE A 30 -6.48 18.76 -4.59
N THR A 31 -5.69 18.34 -5.57
CA THR A 31 -6.12 18.24 -6.97
C THR A 31 -6.35 16.80 -7.39
N ALA A 32 -7.42 16.56 -8.17
CA ALA A 32 -7.66 15.24 -8.77
C ALA A 32 -6.49 14.80 -9.70
N ALA A 33 -5.80 15.77 -10.32
CA ALA A 33 -4.68 15.51 -11.21
C ALA A 33 -3.49 14.85 -10.49
N TYR A 34 -3.18 15.29 -9.28
CA TYR A 34 -2.12 14.70 -8.46
C TYR A 34 -2.40 13.24 -8.14
N TRP A 35 -3.58 12.93 -7.59
CA TRP A 35 -3.95 11.57 -7.26
C TRP A 35 -4.05 10.67 -8.49
N THR A 36 -4.62 11.18 -9.59
CA THR A 36 -4.63 10.47 -10.88
C THR A 36 -3.21 10.13 -11.34
N TYR A 37 -2.28 11.08 -11.25
CA TYR A 37 -0.89 10.85 -11.61
C TYR A 37 -0.26 9.74 -10.76
N LEU A 38 -0.47 9.73 -9.44
CA LEU A 38 0.07 8.70 -8.56
C LEU A 38 -0.45 7.31 -8.92
N VAL A 39 -1.76 7.17 -9.10
CA VAL A 39 -2.38 5.88 -9.43
C VAL A 39 -1.92 5.38 -10.81
N GLN A 40 -1.80 6.27 -11.80
CA GLN A 40 -1.28 5.92 -13.13
C GLN A 40 0.19 5.53 -13.09
N GLU A 41 1.01 6.20 -12.27
CA GLU A 41 2.42 5.82 -12.10
C GLU A 41 2.54 4.42 -11.47
N ALA A 42 1.74 4.15 -10.43
CA ALA A 42 1.65 2.81 -9.83
C ALA A 42 1.19 1.75 -10.84
N GLU A 43 0.22 2.05 -11.70
CA GLU A 43 -0.27 1.16 -12.75
C GLU A 43 0.80 0.85 -13.80
N ARG A 44 1.61 1.85 -14.20
CA ARG A 44 2.75 1.66 -15.12
C ARG A 44 3.81 0.73 -14.51
N GLY A 45 4.02 0.80 -13.20
CA GLY A 45 4.86 -0.15 -12.45
C GLY A 45 4.25 -1.56 -12.31
N LEU A 46 3.02 -1.78 -12.78
CA LEU A 46 2.25 -2.99 -12.55
C LEU A 46 2.07 -3.32 -11.07
N LEU A 47 1.91 -2.34 -10.16
CA LEU A 47 1.56 -2.64 -8.77
C LEU A 47 0.19 -3.32 -8.70
N ASP A 48 -0.02 -4.22 -7.75
CA ASP A 48 -1.26 -4.99 -7.61
C ASP A 48 -2.45 -4.05 -7.32
N PHE A 49 -2.24 -3.15 -6.36
CA PHE A 49 -3.20 -2.14 -5.96
C PHE A 49 -2.52 -0.97 -5.24
N VAL A 50 -3.28 0.11 -5.05
CA VAL A 50 -2.92 1.19 -4.11
C VAL A 50 -3.93 1.26 -2.97
N THR A 51 -3.46 1.62 -1.77
CA THR A 51 -4.35 2.05 -0.69
C THR A 51 -4.42 3.57 -0.64
N PHE A 52 -5.58 4.09 -0.26
CA PHE A 52 -5.80 5.51 0.01
C PHE A 52 -6.13 5.63 1.50
N GLU A 53 -5.34 6.39 2.23
CA GLU A 53 -5.63 6.73 3.63
C GLU A 53 -6.68 7.86 3.68
N ASP A 54 -7.48 7.92 4.73
CA ASP A 54 -8.64 8.83 4.86
C ASP A 54 -8.31 10.21 5.47
N THR A 55 -7.03 10.45 5.74
CA THR A 55 -6.53 11.64 6.40
C THR A 55 -5.27 12.11 5.71
N ILE A 56 -5.21 13.38 5.31
CA ILE A 56 -3.93 14.01 5.00
C ILE A 56 -3.31 14.48 6.30
N ARG A 57 -2.04 14.14 6.51
CA ARG A 57 -1.24 14.61 7.64
C ARG A 57 -0.10 15.49 7.14
N MET A 58 -0.03 16.72 7.66
CA MET A 58 1.08 17.63 7.41
C MET A 58 1.57 18.17 8.74
N ARG A 59 2.88 18.20 8.96
CA ARG A 59 3.43 18.81 10.18
C ARG A 59 4.22 20.07 9.89
N THR A 60 3.93 21.14 10.63
CA THR A 60 4.62 22.44 10.48
C THR A 60 5.74 22.64 11.49
N CYS A 61 5.56 22.17 12.72
CA CYS A 61 6.55 22.18 13.81
C CYS A 61 6.41 20.88 14.63
N PRO A 62 7.40 20.46 15.43
CA PRO A 62 7.20 19.39 16.41
C PRO A 62 5.98 19.69 17.30
N GLY A 63 4.97 18.82 17.26
CA GLY A 63 3.70 19.01 17.98
C GLY A 63 2.57 19.69 17.20
N ASP A 64 2.82 20.28 16.03
CA ASP A 64 1.81 20.96 15.20
C ASP A 64 1.47 20.12 13.95
N GLU A 65 0.56 19.16 14.11
CA GLU A 65 0.02 18.37 12.99
C GLU A 65 -1.26 19.01 12.45
N VAL A 66 -1.20 19.48 11.22
CA VAL A 66 -2.36 19.90 10.42
C VAL A 66 -2.92 18.67 9.73
N THR A 67 -4.13 18.29 10.11
CA THR A 67 -4.88 17.24 9.43
C THR A 67 -5.96 17.84 8.55
N GLY A 68 -6.06 17.34 7.32
CA GLY A 68 -7.08 17.73 6.35
C GLY A 68 -7.94 16.52 5.98
N PRO A 69 -9.28 16.64 5.93
CA PRO A 69 -10.11 15.57 5.45
C PRO A 69 -9.86 15.38 3.96
N LEU A 70 -9.53 14.16 3.56
CA LEU A 70 -9.51 13.79 2.16
C LEU A 70 -10.09 12.39 2.05
N ASP A 71 -11.27 12.32 1.43
CA ASP A 71 -12.07 11.10 1.40
C ASP A 71 -11.45 10.08 0.44
N ALA A 72 -10.88 9.03 1.02
CA ALA A 72 -10.26 7.93 0.30
C ALA A 72 -11.20 7.28 -0.73
N MET A 73 -12.48 7.12 -0.40
CA MET A 73 -13.48 6.51 -1.27
C MET A 73 -13.78 7.41 -2.49
N LEU A 74 -13.88 8.73 -2.28
CA LEU A 74 -14.07 9.69 -3.37
C LEU A 74 -12.85 9.71 -4.30
N LEU A 75 -11.63 9.69 -3.78
CA LEU A 75 -10.43 9.60 -4.62
C LEU A 75 -10.37 8.30 -5.43
N ALA A 76 -10.62 7.16 -4.77
CA ALA A 76 -10.63 5.86 -5.44
C ALA A 76 -11.68 5.86 -6.57
N THR A 77 -12.89 6.37 -6.30
CA THR A 77 -13.96 6.43 -7.29
C THR A 77 -13.64 7.37 -8.45
N ALA A 78 -13.04 8.53 -8.16
CA ALA A 78 -12.66 9.52 -9.19
C ALA A 78 -11.52 9.03 -10.09
N THR A 79 -10.58 8.25 -9.56
CA THR A 79 -9.42 7.72 -10.32
C THR A 79 -9.70 6.40 -11.02
N ALA A 80 -10.76 5.68 -10.63
CA ALA A 80 -11.18 4.43 -11.26
C ALA A 80 -11.28 4.50 -12.80
N PRO A 81 -12.07 5.40 -13.41
CA PRO A 81 -12.21 5.41 -14.87
C PRO A 81 -10.93 5.81 -15.63
N LEU A 82 -9.91 6.34 -14.93
CA LEU A 82 -8.66 6.84 -15.51
C LEU A 82 -7.52 5.80 -15.48
N THR A 83 -7.83 4.59 -15.04
CA THR A 83 -6.93 3.44 -14.94
C THR A 83 -7.63 2.17 -15.43
N SER A 84 -6.88 1.13 -15.78
CA SER A 84 -7.43 -0.03 -16.48
C SER A 84 -7.35 -1.35 -15.72
N ARG A 85 -6.34 -1.52 -14.84
CA ARG A 85 -5.92 -2.83 -14.32
C ARG A 85 -5.50 -2.79 -12.86
N ILE A 86 -4.99 -1.67 -12.35
CA ILE A 86 -4.60 -1.54 -10.94
C ILE A 86 -5.82 -1.57 -10.02
N GLY A 87 -5.68 -2.24 -8.88
CA GLY A 87 -6.70 -2.25 -7.82
C GLY A 87 -6.72 -0.95 -7.02
N LEU A 88 -7.91 -0.56 -6.55
CA LEU A 88 -8.13 0.66 -5.77
C LEU A 88 -8.75 0.27 -4.43
N VAL A 89 -8.03 0.52 -3.34
CA VAL A 89 -8.36 -0.02 -2.01
C VAL A 89 -8.44 1.15 -1.00
N PRO A 90 -9.54 1.92 -0.99
CA PRO A 90 -9.72 2.99 -0.02
C PRO A 90 -9.89 2.47 1.40
N ALA A 91 -9.35 3.20 2.37
CA ALA A 91 -9.76 3.10 3.76
C ALA A 91 -11.22 3.55 3.89
N ALA A 92 -12.04 2.72 4.54
CA ALA A 92 -13.42 3.08 4.85
C ALA A 92 -13.92 2.30 6.07
N SER A 93 -14.74 2.95 6.89
CA SER A 93 -15.38 2.35 8.07
C SER A 93 -16.89 2.53 8.04
N GLY A 94 -17.59 1.69 8.79
CA GLY A 94 -19.03 1.78 9.02
C GLY A 94 -19.91 1.61 7.78
N ALA A 95 -21.10 2.20 7.84
CA ALA A 95 -22.15 2.00 6.85
C ALA A 95 -21.84 2.62 5.47
N ALA A 96 -21.00 3.66 5.43
CA ALA A 96 -20.62 4.33 4.19
C ALA A 96 -19.79 3.42 3.25
N ALA A 97 -19.06 2.46 3.81
CA ALA A 97 -18.23 1.55 3.04
C ALA A 97 -19.03 0.77 1.98
N ALA A 98 -20.22 0.26 2.31
CA ALA A 98 -20.99 -0.58 1.39
C ALA A 98 -21.46 0.19 0.13
N ALA A 99 -22.02 1.38 0.32
CA ALA A 99 -22.49 2.21 -0.79
C ALA A 99 -21.31 2.74 -1.63
N GLY A 100 -20.24 3.17 -0.98
CA GLY A 100 -19.02 3.64 -1.65
C GLY A 100 -18.38 2.54 -2.49
N LEU A 101 -18.23 1.33 -1.94
CA LEU A 101 -17.64 0.19 -2.66
C LEU A 101 -18.47 -0.22 -3.87
N ALA A 102 -19.81 -0.17 -3.79
CA ALA A 102 -20.67 -0.43 -4.94
C ALA A 102 -20.51 0.63 -6.04
N ALA A 103 -20.31 1.90 -5.67
CA ALA A 103 -20.01 2.97 -6.62
C ALA A 103 -18.62 2.77 -7.26
N LEU A 104 -17.61 2.43 -6.45
CA LEU A 104 -16.25 2.16 -6.91
C LEU A 104 -16.21 0.98 -7.88
N ASP A 105 -16.87 -0.13 -7.57
CA ASP A 105 -16.94 -1.30 -8.47
C ASP A 105 -17.65 -0.95 -9.78
N ARG A 106 -18.68 -0.10 -9.75
CA ARG A 106 -19.31 0.39 -10.98
C ARG A 106 -18.38 1.28 -11.81
N ALA A 107 -17.58 2.12 -11.16
CA ALA A 107 -16.63 3.01 -11.82
C ALA A 107 -15.39 2.26 -12.36
N GLY A 108 -15.00 1.17 -11.69
CA GLY A 108 -13.88 0.31 -12.07
C GLY A 108 -14.17 -1.17 -11.80
N PRO A 109 -14.94 -1.84 -12.69
CA PRO A 109 -15.39 -3.21 -12.48
C PRO A 109 -14.26 -4.19 -12.16
N GLY A 110 -14.42 -4.94 -11.07
CA GLY A 110 -13.46 -5.96 -10.66
C GLY A 110 -12.14 -5.40 -10.14
N ARG A 111 -12.06 -4.11 -9.83
CA ARG A 111 -10.84 -3.47 -9.28
C ARG A 111 -11.04 -2.85 -7.89
N ALA A 112 -12.25 -2.90 -7.37
CA ALA A 112 -12.56 -2.43 -6.04
C ALA A 112 -11.95 -3.34 -4.96
N GLY A 113 -11.28 -2.72 -3.99
CA GLY A 113 -10.96 -3.32 -2.71
C GLY A 113 -11.41 -2.44 -1.56
N TRP A 114 -11.29 -2.94 -0.35
CA TRP A 114 -11.67 -2.27 0.88
C TRP A 114 -10.56 -2.43 1.90
N HIS A 115 -10.07 -1.33 2.46
CA HIS A 115 -9.20 -1.32 3.61
C HIS A 115 -10.01 -1.02 4.88
N THR A 116 -10.02 -1.97 5.81
CA THR A 116 -10.81 -1.88 7.06
C THR A 116 -9.93 -2.01 8.29
N SER A 117 -10.35 -1.37 9.38
CA SER A 117 -9.77 -1.49 10.71
C SER A 117 -10.19 -2.76 11.47
N GLY A 118 -10.73 -3.77 10.77
CA GLY A 118 -11.16 -5.05 11.36
C GLY A 118 -12.64 -5.12 11.70
N GLU A 119 -13.45 -4.21 11.17
CA GLU A 119 -14.90 -4.22 11.35
C GLU A 119 -15.56 -5.42 10.66
N LEU A 120 -16.74 -5.81 11.15
CA LEU A 120 -17.54 -6.85 10.52
C LEU A 120 -17.87 -6.45 9.08
N ARG A 121 -17.63 -7.35 8.13
CA ARG A 121 -17.92 -7.11 6.71
C ARG A 121 -19.41 -6.76 6.56
N PRO A 122 -19.75 -5.54 6.07
CA PRO A 122 -21.13 -5.25 5.74
C PRO A 122 -21.57 -6.14 4.58
N ARG A 123 -22.88 -6.23 4.34
CA ARG A 123 -23.40 -6.91 3.13
C ARG A 123 -23.00 -6.07 1.91
N LEU A 124 -21.92 -6.45 1.27
CA LEU A 124 -21.41 -5.80 0.07
C LEU A 124 -22.10 -6.37 -1.16
N SER A 125 -22.47 -5.51 -2.09
CA SER A 125 -22.75 -5.93 -3.46
C SER A 125 -21.42 -6.30 -4.13
N GLY A 126 -21.25 -7.56 -4.52
CA GLY A 126 -20.02 -8.06 -5.13
C GLY A 126 -19.03 -8.67 -4.14
N ARG A 127 -17.79 -8.84 -4.60
CA ARG A 127 -16.71 -9.52 -3.86
C ARG A 127 -15.40 -8.72 -3.91
N PRO A 128 -15.36 -7.49 -3.36
CA PRO A 128 -14.13 -6.70 -3.36
C PRO A 128 -13.01 -7.42 -2.61
N LEU A 129 -11.77 -7.11 -2.97
CA LEU A 129 -10.61 -7.53 -2.17
C LEU A 129 -10.69 -6.86 -0.80
N VAL A 130 -10.69 -7.61 0.28
CA VAL A 130 -10.67 -7.01 1.62
C VAL A 130 -9.29 -7.13 2.22
N THR A 131 -8.81 -5.98 2.70
CA THR A 131 -7.50 -5.82 3.33
C THR A 131 -7.69 -5.29 4.75
N THR A 132 -6.79 -5.65 5.65
CA THR A 132 -6.77 -5.10 7.01
C THR A 132 -5.34 -5.04 7.54
N LEU A 133 -5.06 -4.08 8.40
CA LEU A 133 -3.77 -3.95 9.08
C LEU A 133 -3.84 -4.66 10.44
N ALA A 134 -2.97 -5.64 10.64
CA ALA A 134 -2.77 -6.24 11.95
C ALA A 134 -1.90 -5.31 12.81
N GLY A 135 -2.27 -5.17 14.08
CA GLY A 135 -1.59 -4.27 15.01
C GLY A 135 -2.07 -4.45 16.46
N PRO A 136 -1.71 -3.54 17.38
CA PRO A 136 -2.04 -3.66 18.80
C PRO A 136 -3.55 -3.86 19.08
N GLY A 137 -4.42 -3.23 18.30
CA GLY A 137 -5.88 -3.34 18.44
C GLY A 137 -6.51 -4.51 17.67
N LEU A 138 -5.77 -5.14 16.76
CA LEU A 138 -6.28 -6.24 15.91
C LEU A 138 -5.17 -7.28 15.71
N PRO A 139 -5.14 -8.34 16.56
CA PRO A 139 -4.15 -9.40 16.44
C PRO A 139 -4.15 -10.05 15.05
N VAL A 140 -2.97 -10.46 14.58
CA VAL A 140 -2.79 -11.01 13.22
C VAL A 140 -3.68 -12.22 12.94
N GLU A 141 -4.00 -13.04 13.94
CA GLU A 141 -4.91 -14.18 13.81
C GLU A 141 -6.35 -13.74 13.51
N VAL A 142 -6.81 -12.66 14.15
CA VAL A 142 -8.16 -12.12 13.92
C VAL A 142 -8.21 -11.46 12.55
N ALA A 143 -7.22 -10.65 12.22
CA ALA A 143 -7.05 -10.04 10.90
C ALA A 143 -7.06 -11.09 9.77
N ALA A 144 -6.32 -12.19 9.94
CA ALA A 144 -6.21 -13.26 8.94
C ALA A 144 -7.52 -14.00 8.67
N ARG A 145 -8.45 -14.03 9.63
CA ARG A 145 -9.80 -14.60 9.42
C ARG A 145 -10.75 -13.61 8.73
N ALA A 146 -10.52 -12.32 8.92
CA ALA A 146 -11.42 -11.27 8.46
C ALA A 146 -11.13 -10.80 7.02
N ALA A 147 -9.88 -10.90 6.56
CA ALA A 147 -9.41 -10.31 5.30
C ALA A 147 -8.86 -11.35 4.30
N ASP A 148 -8.84 -10.97 3.03
CA ASP A 148 -8.18 -11.73 1.96
C ASP A 148 -6.66 -11.45 1.96
N VAL A 149 -6.28 -10.22 2.32
CA VAL A 149 -4.89 -9.76 2.48
C VAL A 149 -4.73 -9.10 3.86
N VAL A 150 -3.67 -9.45 4.58
CA VAL A 150 -3.33 -8.82 5.87
C VAL A 150 -2.02 -8.05 5.72
N PHE A 151 -2.04 -6.78 6.13
CA PHE A 151 -0.85 -5.98 6.32
C PHE A 151 -0.26 -6.23 7.70
N VAL A 152 1.06 -6.31 7.78
CA VAL A 152 1.83 -6.42 9.02
C VAL A 152 2.95 -5.39 9.00
N THR A 153 3.36 -4.88 10.16
CA THR A 153 4.37 -3.81 10.27
C THR A 153 5.64 -4.29 11.00
N PRO A 154 6.33 -5.30 10.46
CA PRO A 154 7.53 -5.84 11.10
C PRO A 154 8.68 -4.82 11.05
N HIS A 155 9.56 -4.88 12.04
CA HIS A 155 10.78 -4.08 12.12
C HIS A 155 12.00 -4.82 11.56
N ASP A 156 11.92 -6.15 11.47
CA ASP A 156 12.97 -6.98 10.90
C ASP A 156 12.43 -8.24 10.20
N ARG A 157 13.35 -8.97 9.55
CA ARG A 157 13.06 -10.21 8.81
C ARG A 157 12.43 -11.30 9.69
N ARG A 158 12.93 -11.47 10.91
CA ARG A 158 12.50 -12.55 11.82
C ARG A 158 11.07 -12.30 12.27
N GLU A 159 10.76 -11.05 12.61
CA GLU A 159 9.41 -10.63 12.95
C GLU A 159 8.46 -10.80 11.75
N ALA A 160 8.88 -10.39 10.55
CA ALA A 160 8.09 -10.55 9.33
C ALA A 160 7.73 -12.02 9.08
N ALA A 161 8.70 -12.92 9.22
CA ALA A 161 8.50 -14.36 9.08
C ALA A 161 7.55 -14.93 10.15
N ALA A 162 7.72 -14.52 11.41
CA ALA A 162 6.89 -14.98 12.51
C ALA A 162 5.42 -14.54 12.37
N LEU A 163 5.18 -13.30 11.96
CA LEU A 163 3.83 -12.77 11.69
C LEU A 163 3.17 -13.50 10.51
N ALA A 164 3.93 -13.72 9.43
CA ALA A 164 3.42 -14.45 8.27
C ALA A 164 3.09 -15.92 8.60
N GLU A 165 3.90 -16.58 9.42
CA GLU A 165 3.63 -17.94 9.90
C GLU A 165 2.35 -17.98 10.75
N ARG A 166 2.20 -17.08 11.73
CA ARG A 166 1.00 -17.00 12.59
C ARG A 166 -0.28 -16.77 11.79
N ALA A 167 -0.24 -15.86 10.82
CA ALA A 167 -1.36 -15.60 9.92
C ALA A 167 -1.77 -16.86 9.15
N ARG A 168 -0.79 -17.55 8.53
CA ARG A 168 -1.05 -18.76 7.74
C ARG A 168 -1.49 -19.97 8.55
N ARG A 169 -0.98 -20.14 9.77
CA ARG A 169 -1.49 -21.18 10.70
C ARG A 169 -2.97 -20.96 11.00
N THR A 170 -3.41 -19.70 11.04
CA THR A 170 -4.81 -19.35 11.32
C THR A 170 -5.69 -19.45 10.08
N ALA A 171 -5.19 -19.01 8.93
CA ALA A 171 -5.90 -19.01 7.65
C ALA A 171 -4.92 -19.36 6.51
N PRO A 172 -4.84 -20.64 6.07
CA PRO A 172 -3.85 -21.08 5.08
C PRO A 172 -3.91 -20.36 3.72
N GLY A 173 -5.05 -19.76 3.38
CA GLY A 173 -5.27 -19.00 2.14
C GLY A 173 -5.01 -17.50 2.23
N VAL A 174 -4.67 -16.96 3.42
CA VAL A 174 -4.43 -15.51 3.58
C VAL A 174 -3.13 -15.11 2.90
N THR A 175 -3.13 -13.95 2.24
CA THR A 175 -1.90 -13.31 1.75
C THR A 175 -1.39 -12.34 2.79
N VAL A 176 -0.10 -12.41 3.13
CA VAL A 176 0.52 -11.49 4.08
C VAL A 176 1.46 -10.53 3.36
N LEU A 177 1.16 -9.23 3.43
CA LEU A 177 2.02 -8.18 2.90
C LEU A 177 2.69 -7.43 4.05
N ALA A 178 4.01 -7.30 4.01
CA ALA A 178 4.73 -6.48 4.97
C ALA A 178 4.72 -5.02 4.53
N ASP A 179 4.40 -4.13 5.46
CA ASP A 179 4.54 -2.69 5.27
C ASP A 179 6.01 -2.29 5.43
N LEU A 180 6.50 -1.47 4.51
CA LEU A 180 7.84 -0.87 4.57
C LEU A 180 7.73 0.61 4.25
N VAL A 181 8.27 1.47 5.10
CA VAL A 181 8.48 2.89 4.73
C VAL A 181 9.75 2.99 3.92
N VAL A 182 9.69 3.66 2.78
CA VAL A 182 10.82 3.71 1.84
C VAL A 182 11.17 5.15 1.46
N PHE A 183 12.45 5.47 1.55
CA PHE A 183 13.08 6.69 1.02
C PHE A 183 14.11 6.26 -0.02
N LEU A 184 13.84 6.52 -1.29
CA LEU A 184 14.61 5.99 -2.42
C LEU A 184 15.25 7.11 -3.25
N ASP A 185 16.37 6.78 -3.88
CA ASP A 185 17.08 7.61 -4.88
C ASP A 185 17.55 9.01 -4.42
N GLY A 186 17.39 9.35 -3.14
CA GLY A 186 17.96 10.54 -2.52
C GLY A 186 18.83 10.18 -1.31
N SER A 187 20.15 10.10 -1.50
CA SER A 187 21.06 10.06 -0.34
C SER A 187 20.78 11.27 0.56
N GLY A 188 20.53 11.04 1.85
CA GLY A 188 20.24 12.13 2.77
C GLY A 188 18.82 12.70 2.66
N GLN A 189 17.89 12.14 1.86
CA GLN A 189 16.55 12.72 1.73
C GLN A 189 15.76 12.61 3.03
N LYS A 190 15.78 11.43 3.67
CA LYS A 190 15.17 11.23 4.98
C LYS A 190 15.79 12.18 6.01
N GLU A 191 17.11 12.23 6.07
CA GLU A 191 17.86 13.06 7.02
C GLU A 191 17.53 14.55 6.85
N ARG A 192 17.45 15.03 5.61
CA ARG A 192 17.00 16.41 5.33
C ARG A 192 15.58 16.68 5.80
N LEU A 193 14.70 15.68 5.68
CA LEU A 193 13.34 15.82 6.16
C LEU A 193 13.27 15.78 7.68
N ASP A 194 14.05 14.92 8.34
CA ASP A 194 14.20 14.89 9.79
C ASP A 194 14.68 16.28 10.31
N ASP A 195 15.63 16.92 9.62
CA ASP A 195 16.12 18.27 9.95
C ASP A 195 15.03 19.34 9.78
N LEU A 196 14.26 19.30 8.69
CA LEU A 196 13.13 20.20 8.43
C LEU A 196 11.99 20.03 9.44
N ASP A 197 11.90 18.82 9.96
CA ASP A 197 10.86 18.37 10.86
C ASP A 197 11.19 18.64 12.33
N GLY A 198 12.49 18.70 12.65
CA GLY A 198 13.04 18.89 14.00
C GLY A 198 13.08 17.61 14.84
N ALA A 199 12.83 16.45 14.24
CA ALA A 199 12.85 15.16 14.91
C ALA A 199 13.23 14.04 13.92
N ALA A 200 13.92 13.01 14.42
CA ALA A 200 14.19 11.82 13.64
C ALA A 200 12.86 11.10 13.33
N PHE A 201 12.64 10.78 12.05
CA PHE A 201 11.48 10.00 11.64
C PHE A 201 11.51 8.59 12.21
N ASP A 202 10.41 8.22 12.85
CA ASP A 202 10.12 6.88 13.36
C ASP A 202 8.80 6.38 12.78
N SER A 203 8.66 5.07 12.63
CA SER A 203 7.47 4.42 12.08
C SER A 203 7.19 3.12 12.81
N ASP A 204 5.91 2.76 12.88
CA ASP A 204 5.41 1.45 13.27
C ASP A 204 5.92 0.28 12.41
N ALA A 205 6.59 0.55 11.27
CA ALA A 205 7.11 -0.44 10.34
C ALA A 205 8.60 -0.16 10.03
N HIS A 206 9.29 -1.17 9.50
CA HIS A 206 10.68 -1.03 9.06
C HIS A 206 10.86 0.13 8.06
N VAL A 207 11.81 1.03 8.37
CA VAL A 207 12.17 2.17 7.52
C VAL A 207 13.42 1.82 6.71
N TYR A 208 13.27 1.76 5.39
CA TYR A 208 14.37 1.59 4.45
C TYR A 208 14.75 2.93 3.80
N SER A 209 16.01 3.32 3.92
CA SER A 209 16.60 4.45 3.19
C SER A 209 17.75 3.94 2.34
N GLY A 210 17.70 4.14 1.02
CA GLY A 210 18.75 3.63 0.13
C GLY A 210 18.36 3.56 -1.34
N SER A 211 19.01 2.66 -2.07
CA SER A 211 18.76 2.48 -3.51
C SER A 211 17.61 1.50 -3.76
N ALA A 212 16.91 1.67 -4.88
CA ALA A 212 15.91 0.70 -5.33
C ALA A 212 16.48 -0.73 -5.51
N THR A 213 17.76 -0.86 -5.85
CA THR A 213 18.42 -2.19 -5.94
C THR A 213 18.62 -2.83 -4.58
N GLY A 214 19.03 -2.05 -3.56
CA GLY A 214 19.15 -2.55 -2.20
C GLY A 214 17.78 -2.92 -1.60
N LEU A 215 16.75 -2.14 -1.90
CA LEU A 215 15.38 -2.49 -1.52
C LEU A 215 14.93 -3.81 -2.18
N ALA A 216 15.29 -4.03 -3.46
CA ALA A 216 15.01 -5.29 -4.12
C ALA A 216 15.66 -6.48 -3.41
N HIS A 217 16.90 -6.32 -2.91
CA HIS A 217 17.57 -7.36 -2.13
C HIS A 217 16.83 -7.65 -0.82
N LEU A 218 16.45 -6.61 -0.08
CA LEU A 218 15.69 -6.75 1.18
C LEU A 218 14.35 -7.47 0.94
N ILE A 219 13.59 -7.03 -0.07
CA ILE A 219 12.29 -7.62 -0.44
C ILE A 219 12.42 -9.11 -0.74
N LEU A 220 13.42 -9.50 -1.53
CA LEU A 220 13.63 -10.91 -1.90
C LEU A 220 14.10 -11.75 -0.70
N ASP A 221 14.91 -11.16 0.18
CA ASP A 221 15.38 -11.83 1.39
C ASP A 221 14.22 -12.15 2.36
N TRP A 222 13.31 -11.19 2.55
CA TRP A 222 12.12 -11.35 3.37
C TRP A 222 11.07 -12.25 2.69
N GLN A 223 10.94 -12.18 1.37
CA GLN A 223 10.11 -13.12 0.61
C GLN A 223 10.59 -14.56 0.80
N ALA A 224 11.90 -14.80 0.77
CA ALA A 224 12.48 -16.12 1.03
C ALA A 224 12.22 -16.60 2.47
N ALA A 225 11.99 -15.68 3.42
CA ALA A 225 11.57 -15.98 4.78
C ALA A 225 10.06 -16.30 4.90
N GLY A 226 9.31 -16.17 3.81
CA GLY A 226 7.90 -16.52 3.73
C GLY A 226 6.95 -15.33 3.67
N VAL A 227 7.39 -14.09 3.51
CA VAL A 227 6.45 -12.98 3.26
C VAL A 227 5.91 -13.08 1.82
N ASP A 228 4.59 -12.91 1.61
CA ASP A 228 4.00 -13.08 0.27
C ASP A 228 4.22 -11.84 -0.64
N GLY A 229 4.42 -10.67 -0.04
CA GLY A 229 4.70 -9.42 -0.74
C GLY A 229 4.77 -8.21 0.18
N PHE A 230 4.68 -7.01 -0.39
CA PHE A 230 4.90 -5.77 0.34
C PHE A 230 3.89 -4.69 -0.04
N ARG A 231 3.46 -3.91 0.94
CA ARG A 231 2.83 -2.61 0.70
C ARG A 231 3.84 -1.53 1.08
N LEU A 232 4.38 -0.86 0.08
CA LEU A 232 5.37 0.18 0.26
C LEU A 232 4.66 1.46 0.68
N ARG A 233 5.26 2.18 1.62
CA ARG A 233 4.83 3.47 2.15
C ARG A 233 5.86 4.52 1.71
N PRO A 234 5.68 5.16 0.54
CA PRO A 234 6.61 6.16 0.02
C PRO A 234 6.81 7.30 1.02
N GLY A 235 8.05 7.57 1.44
CA GLY A 235 8.37 8.65 2.36
C GLY A 235 8.06 10.03 1.76
N VAL A 236 8.26 10.17 0.45
CA VAL A 236 8.02 11.37 -0.36
C VAL A 236 7.37 11.00 -1.70
N LEU A 237 6.15 11.50 -1.90
CA LEU A 237 5.41 11.43 -3.15
C LEU A 237 5.57 12.72 -3.97
N PRO A 238 5.64 12.61 -5.31
CA PRO A 238 5.64 11.39 -6.12
C PRO A 238 7.02 10.73 -6.26
N HIS A 239 8.07 11.28 -5.64
CA HIS A 239 9.47 10.91 -5.90
C HIS A 239 9.73 9.41 -5.71
N ASP A 240 9.46 8.88 -4.52
CA ASP A 240 9.69 7.48 -4.18
C ASP A 240 8.82 6.55 -5.02
N LEU A 241 7.58 6.95 -5.36
CA LEU A 241 6.72 6.14 -6.22
C LEU A 241 7.30 6.01 -7.65
N ARG A 242 7.92 7.07 -8.17
CA ARG A 242 8.66 6.97 -9.44
C ARG A 242 9.86 6.04 -9.31
N SER A 243 10.61 6.11 -8.20
CA SER A 243 11.72 5.18 -7.96
C SER A 243 11.25 3.72 -7.88
N ILE A 244 10.17 3.46 -7.16
CA ILE A 244 9.53 2.14 -7.05
C ILE A 244 9.20 1.60 -8.46
N THR A 245 8.53 2.41 -9.27
CA THR A 245 7.99 1.96 -10.57
C THR A 245 9.05 1.89 -11.67
N ARG A 246 10.07 2.76 -11.63
CA ARG A 246 11.10 2.89 -12.68
C ARG A 246 12.42 2.19 -12.35
N HIS A 247 12.69 1.89 -11.10
CA HIS A 247 13.94 1.26 -10.67
C HIS A 247 13.73 -0.03 -9.88
N LEU A 248 12.87 -0.04 -8.85
CA LEU A 248 12.64 -1.25 -8.05
C LEU A 248 11.94 -2.35 -8.87
N VAL A 249 10.83 -2.00 -9.54
CA VAL A 249 10.06 -2.96 -10.34
C VAL A 249 10.94 -3.58 -11.45
N PRO A 250 11.69 -2.82 -12.26
CA PRO A 250 12.64 -3.41 -13.20
C PRO A 250 13.72 -4.29 -12.54
N ALA A 251 14.26 -3.89 -11.38
CA ALA A 251 15.23 -4.68 -10.64
C ALA A 251 14.66 -6.04 -10.19
N LEU A 252 13.40 -6.08 -9.74
CA LEU A 252 12.71 -7.32 -9.36
C LEU A 252 12.37 -8.19 -10.58
N ARG A 253 11.98 -7.58 -11.71
CA ARG A 253 11.73 -8.30 -12.98
C ARG A 253 13.00 -8.92 -13.54
N ALA A 254 14.12 -8.21 -13.51
CA ALA A 254 15.42 -8.72 -13.95
C ALA A 254 15.85 -9.98 -13.17
N ARG A 255 15.34 -10.15 -11.95
CA ARG A 255 15.56 -11.32 -11.09
C ARG A 255 14.47 -12.38 -11.19
N GLY A 256 13.51 -12.24 -12.12
CA GLY A 256 12.39 -13.17 -12.30
C GLY A 256 11.37 -13.19 -11.16
N ALA A 257 11.44 -12.24 -10.22
CA ALA A 257 10.60 -12.24 -9.02
C ALA A 257 9.27 -11.51 -9.21
N PHE A 258 9.18 -10.64 -10.21
CA PHE A 258 7.99 -9.83 -10.49
C PHE A 258 7.50 -9.98 -11.92
N ARG A 259 6.18 -9.80 -12.09
CA ARG A 259 5.48 -10.00 -13.37
C ARG A 259 5.82 -8.93 -14.41
N SER A 260 5.62 -9.28 -15.68
CA SER A 260 5.74 -8.38 -16.84
C SER A 260 4.39 -7.87 -17.39
N ALA A 261 3.27 -8.46 -16.96
CA ALA A 261 1.91 -8.02 -17.31
C ALA A 261 0.92 -8.36 -16.19
N TYR A 262 -0.21 -7.65 -16.12
CA TYR A 262 -1.27 -7.94 -15.15
C TYR A 262 -1.93 -9.30 -15.40
N PRO A 263 -2.13 -10.14 -14.36
CA PRO A 263 -2.89 -11.38 -14.50
C PRO A 263 -4.33 -11.15 -14.97
N VAL A 264 -4.91 -12.12 -15.66
CA VAL A 264 -6.34 -12.11 -16.03
C VAL A 264 -7.18 -12.39 -14.79
N GLY A 265 -8.29 -11.66 -14.65
CA GLY A 265 -9.21 -11.78 -13.51
C GLY A 265 -9.40 -10.46 -12.77
N ASP A 266 -10.40 -10.46 -11.89
CA ASP A 266 -10.63 -9.35 -10.96
C ASP A 266 -9.51 -9.25 -9.91
N LEU A 267 -9.49 -8.16 -9.15
CA LEU A 267 -8.48 -7.89 -8.13
C LEU A 267 -8.44 -9.00 -7.08
N ARG A 268 -9.60 -9.47 -6.59
CA ARG A 268 -9.65 -10.46 -5.52
C ARG A 268 -9.15 -11.83 -5.98
N GLU A 269 -9.46 -12.22 -7.20
CA GLU A 269 -8.99 -13.46 -7.82
C GLU A 269 -7.46 -13.53 -7.90
N ARG A 270 -6.77 -12.40 -8.06
CA ARG A 270 -5.29 -12.35 -8.07
C ARG A 270 -4.65 -12.81 -6.76
N PHE A 271 -5.38 -12.69 -5.64
CA PHE A 271 -4.90 -13.06 -4.30
C PHE A 271 -5.50 -14.38 -3.78
N THR A 272 -6.63 -14.82 -4.35
CA THR A 272 -7.39 -15.98 -3.84
C THR A 272 -7.27 -17.24 -4.70
N ARG A 273 -6.66 -17.15 -5.90
CA ARG A 273 -6.55 -18.26 -6.89
C ARG A 273 -5.64 -19.45 -6.49
N ARG A 274 -5.38 -19.67 -5.21
CA ARG A 274 -4.80 -20.95 -4.73
C ARG A 274 -5.74 -22.16 -4.91
N TYR A 275 -6.99 -21.98 -5.36
CA TYR A 275 -7.96 -23.06 -5.59
C TYR A 275 -8.18 -23.48 -7.06
N ALA A 276 -7.42 -22.96 -8.04
CA ALA A 276 -7.68 -23.21 -9.47
C ALA A 276 -6.75 -24.26 -10.13
N ARG A 277 -6.41 -25.36 -9.43
CA ARG A 277 -5.89 -26.58 -10.06
C ARG A 277 -6.47 -27.83 -9.40
N VAL A 278 -7.76 -28.07 -9.64
CA VAL A 278 -8.32 -29.41 -9.73
C VAL A 278 -9.29 -29.39 -10.91
N SER A 279 -8.80 -29.76 -12.08
CA SER A 279 -9.59 -30.19 -13.24
C SER A 279 -8.71 -31.10 -14.07
#